data_AF-A0A956U213-F1
#
_entry.id   AF-A0A956U213-F1
#
_cell.length_a   1.000
_cell.length_b   1.000
_cell.length_c   1.000
_cell.angle_alpha   90.00
_cell.angle_beta   90.00
_cell.angle_gamma   90.00
#
_symmetry.space_group_name_H-M   'P 1'
#
loop_
_entity.id
_entity.type
_entity.pdbx_description
1 polymer ?
#
loop_
_entity_poly.entity_id
_entity_poly.type
_entity_poly.pdbx_seq_one_letter_code
_entity_poly.pdbx_strand_id
1 'polypeptide(L)'
;MPYDEILGRSRESAYRLRGARLVHTHLKNTGLTEPDLVTMVNERLDMMGLIEVKHDGDPGRFSLAHIVPPRDGDGKWSVEEFRNLGQVDVNCDELIREIESGLEKSYFEQGGDKDREGVMLVGFSTKFRSEAEESLEELKSLAQSANKVVLGTTVQTRKMPDPRYLIGKGKLGEAILEAKQVGARKLIFDVELTPAQVKSISDETNLEVMDRTQLILEIFARHATTAEGKLQVKLAQFKYNLPRLVGRGVELSQLGGGIGTRGPGEKKLEEERRRIRKQIDLLEKEISQLSKRRERTREKRKETGIPTITFIGYTNVGKSTLFNALTGSGVIAEN
;
A
#
# COMPACT_ATOMS: atom_id res chain seq x y z
N MET A 1 -3.90 16.98 -15.71
CA MET A 1 -2.67 16.79 -14.92
C MET A 1 -3.07 16.11 -13.62
N PRO A 2 -2.30 15.16 -13.07
CA PRO A 2 -2.50 14.71 -11.70
C PRO A 2 -2.36 15.93 -10.77
N TYR A 3 -3.28 16.09 -9.82
CA TYR A 3 -3.26 17.23 -8.88
C TYR A 3 -1.98 17.29 -8.03
N ASP A 4 -1.24 16.19 -7.97
CA ASP A 4 0.01 16.04 -7.23
C ASP A 4 1.17 16.93 -7.71
N GLU A 5 1.22 17.30 -8.99
CA GLU A 5 2.28 18.17 -9.50
C GLU A 5 2.06 19.65 -9.16
N ILE A 6 0.83 20.05 -8.86
CA ILE A 6 0.44 21.44 -8.56
C ILE A 6 0.45 21.70 -7.05
N LEU A 7 0.08 20.71 -6.25
CA LEU A 7 -0.08 20.81 -4.80
C LEU A 7 1.16 20.24 -4.10
N GLY A 8 2.18 21.09 -3.89
CA GLY A 8 3.43 20.73 -3.23
C GLY A 8 3.24 19.91 -1.94
N ARG A 9 4.20 19.03 -1.63
CA ARG A 9 4.15 18.12 -0.46
C ARG A 9 4.23 18.90 0.86
N SER A 10 3.08 19.27 1.40
CA SER A 10 2.97 19.86 2.74
C SER A 10 2.16 18.90 3.63
N ARG A 11 2.79 18.44 4.73
CA ARG A 11 2.21 17.65 5.84
C ARG A 11 1.78 16.20 5.53
N GLU A 12 2.73 15.31 5.21
CA GLU A 12 2.47 13.86 5.06
C GLU A 12 2.42 13.12 6.42
N SER A 13 1.26 13.06 7.06
CA SER A 13 0.99 12.17 8.22
C SER A 13 -0.32 11.43 8.04
N ALA A 14 -0.43 10.23 8.66
CA ALA A 14 -1.60 9.36 8.56
C ALA A 14 -2.91 10.02 9.03
N TYR A 15 -2.84 11.09 9.82
CA TYR A 15 -3.99 11.81 10.38
C TYR A 15 -3.97 13.31 10.10
N ARG A 16 -3.14 13.77 9.15
CA ARG A 16 -3.10 15.18 8.74
C ARG A 16 -3.69 15.39 7.35
N LEU A 17 -4.25 16.57 7.15
CA LEU A 17 -4.71 17.04 5.86
C LEU A 17 -3.55 17.66 5.09
N ARG A 18 -3.72 17.77 3.78
CA ARG A 18 -2.68 18.20 2.83
C ARG A 18 -2.31 19.68 2.96
N GLY A 19 -3.07 20.47 3.70
CA GLY A 19 -2.89 21.92 3.76
C GLY A 19 -3.35 22.62 2.47
N ALA A 20 -4.17 21.95 1.67
CA ALA A 20 -4.64 22.42 0.38
C ALA A 20 -6.16 22.50 0.36
N ARG A 21 -6.70 23.65 -0.05
CA ARG A 21 -8.14 23.88 -0.24
C ARG A 21 -8.36 24.06 -1.74
N LEU A 22 -9.29 23.31 -2.30
CA LEU A 22 -9.63 23.41 -3.72
C LEU A 22 -10.97 24.12 -3.87
N VAL A 23 -11.01 25.17 -4.68
CA VAL A 23 -12.27 25.81 -5.08
C VAL A 23 -12.38 25.75 -6.59
N HIS A 24 -13.49 25.23 -7.09
CA HIS A 24 -13.79 25.15 -8.51
C HIS A 24 -15.20 25.64 -8.83
N THR A 25 -15.49 25.82 -10.12
CA THR A 25 -16.77 26.35 -10.61
C THR A 25 -17.42 25.38 -11.57
N HIS A 26 -18.73 25.17 -11.43
CA HIS A 26 -19.52 24.42 -12.41
C HIS A 26 -20.43 25.37 -13.18
N LEU A 27 -20.41 25.24 -14.51
CA LEU A 27 -21.32 25.94 -15.43
C LEU A 27 -22.72 25.29 -15.47
N LYS A 28 -22.87 24.11 -14.86
CA LYS A 28 -24.14 23.39 -14.70
C LYS A 28 -24.46 23.31 -13.22
N ASN A 29 -25.70 23.64 -12.81
CA ASN A 29 -26.15 23.60 -11.42
C ASN A 29 -26.36 22.15 -10.92
N THR A 30 -25.27 21.40 -10.78
CA THR A 30 -25.29 20.00 -10.32
C THR A 30 -24.83 19.84 -8.88
N GLY A 31 -24.39 20.91 -8.21
CA GLY A 31 -23.73 20.82 -6.90
C GLY A 31 -22.43 20.01 -6.95
N LEU A 32 -21.88 19.73 -5.76
CA LEU A 32 -20.72 18.85 -5.59
C LEU A 32 -21.11 17.41 -5.93
N THR A 33 -20.36 16.77 -6.81
CA THR A 33 -20.61 15.41 -7.25
C THR A 33 -19.80 14.40 -6.45
N GLU A 34 -20.19 13.13 -6.46
CA GLU A 34 -19.43 12.07 -5.80
C GLU A 34 -17.96 12.00 -6.27
N PRO A 35 -17.63 12.12 -7.57
CA PRO A 35 -16.24 12.25 -8.02
C PRO A 35 -15.44 13.38 -7.36
N ASP A 36 -16.08 14.52 -7.09
CA ASP A 36 -15.45 15.65 -6.41
C ASP A 36 -15.10 15.27 -4.97
N LEU A 37 -16.07 14.69 -4.25
CA LEU A 37 -15.91 14.28 -2.85
C LEU A 37 -14.90 13.13 -2.69
N VAL A 38 -14.89 12.17 -3.61
CA VAL A 38 -13.88 11.10 -3.65
C VAL A 38 -12.48 11.68 -3.89
N THR A 39 -12.36 12.66 -4.79
CA THR A 39 -11.08 13.35 -5.02
C THR A 39 -10.62 14.08 -3.76
N MET A 40 -11.51 14.77 -3.06
CA MET A 40 -11.20 15.45 -1.80
C MET A 40 -10.61 14.49 -0.76
N VAL A 41 -11.22 13.32 -0.58
CA VAL A 41 -10.72 12.32 0.38
C VAL A 41 -9.41 11.68 -0.08
N ASN A 42 -9.29 11.32 -1.37
CA ASN A 42 -8.10 10.67 -1.92
C ASN A 42 -6.86 11.56 -1.82
N GLU A 43 -7.02 12.85 -2.11
CA GLU A 43 -5.97 13.85 -2.03
C GLU A 43 -5.81 14.45 -0.63
N ARG A 44 -6.65 14.03 0.33
CA ARG A 44 -6.73 14.55 1.71
C ARG A 44 -6.74 16.07 1.76
N LEU A 45 -7.54 16.69 0.90
CA LEU A 45 -7.69 18.14 0.90
C LEU A 45 -8.28 18.61 2.23
N ASP A 46 -7.89 19.81 2.64
CA ASP A 46 -8.46 20.45 3.82
C ASP A 46 -9.97 20.63 3.62
N MET A 47 -10.34 21.13 2.44
CA MET A 47 -11.72 21.42 2.04
C MET A 47 -11.85 21.46 0.51
N MET A 48 -13.08 21.28 0.03
CA MET A 48 -13.45 21.45 -1.38
C MET A 48 -14.66 22.36 -1.50
N GLY A 49 -14.51 23.48 -2.20
CA GLY A 49 -15.58 24.45 -2.46
C GLY A 49 -16.03 24.42 -3.90
N LEU A 50 -17.35 24.47 -4.14
CA LEU A 50 -17.94 24.65 -5.47
C LEU A 50 -18.74 25.95 -5.52
N ILE A 51 -18.43 26.79 -6.50
CA ILE A 51 -19.21 27.98 -6.83
C ILE A 51 -20.05 27.67 -8.08
N GLU A 52 -21.37 27.68 -7.95
CA GLU A 52 -22.26 27.62 -9.11
C GLU A 52 -22.20 28.94 -9.89
N VAL A 53 -22.22 28.88 -11.22
CA VAL A 53 -22.27 30.07 -12.07
C VAL A 53 -23.65 30.18 -12.69
N LYS A 54 -24.34 31.29 -12.42
CA LYS A 54 -25.66 31.57 -12.99
C LYS A 54 -25.56 31.92 -14.49
N HIS A 55 -26.70 31.93 -15.18
CA HIS A 55 -26.76 32.23 -16.61
C HIS A 55 -26.29 33.64 -17.00
N ASP A 56 -26.34 34.58 -16.06
CA ASP A 56 -25.84 35.96 -16.18
C ASP A 56 -24.33 36.09 -15.89
N GLY A 57 -23.67 35.00 -15.48
CA GLY A 57 -22.25 34.98 -15.11
C GLY A 57 -21.99 35.29 -13.63
N ASP A 58 -23.02 35.63 -12.86
CA ASP A 58 -22.87 35.93 -11.44
C ASP A 58 -22.69 34.65 -10.60
N PRO A 59 -22.00 34.74 -9.45
CA PRO A 59 -21.91 33.63 -8.52
C PRO A 59 -23.30 33.25 -7.96
N GLY A 60 -23.57 31.96 -8.02
CA GLY A 60 -24.75 31.29 -7.48
C GLY A 60 -24.51 30.79 -6.06
N ARG A 61 -25.05 29.60 -5.78
CA ARG A 61 -24.83 28.91 -4.51
C ARG A 61 -23.36 28.53 -4.37
N PHE A 62 -22.93 28.46 -3.12
CA PHE A 62 -21.62 27.94 -2.77
C PHE A 62 -21.80 26.68 -1.94
N SER A 63 -21.15 25.59 -2.32
CA SER A 63 -21.10 24.36 -1.54
C SER A 63 -19.70 24.20 -0.98
N LEU A 64 -19.57 23.90 0.31
CA LEU A 64 -18.29 23.61 0.95
C LEU A 64 -18.33 22.19 1.50
N ALA A 65 -17.36 21.37 1.13
CA ALA A 65 -17.20 20.03 1.65
C ALA A 65 -15.90 19.88 2.44
N HIS A 66 -15.93 19.01 3.45
CA HIS A 66 -14.77 18.61 4.22
C HIS A 66 -14.85 17.13 4.60
N ILE A 67 -13.70 16.54 4.93
CA ILE A 67 -13.61 15.15 5.39
C ILE A 67 -14.22 15.04 6.79
N VAL A 68 -14.95 13.95 7.03
CA VAL A 68 -15.45 13.60 8.37
C VAL A 68 -14.58 12.48 8.93
N PRO A 69 -14.00 12.65 10.13
CA PRO A 69 -13.23 11.59 10.77
C PRO A 69 -14.06 10.32 10.97
N PRO A 70 -13.49 9.12 10.79
CA PRO A 70 -14.25 7.87 10.92
C PRO A 70 -14.80 7.72 12.34
N ARG A 71 -16.14 7.68 12.44
CA ARG A 71 -16.91 7.34 13.65
C ARG A 71 -18.08 6.43 13.24
N ASP A 72 -18.54 5.58 14.15
CA ASP A 72 -19.61 4.62 13.87
C ASP A 72 -20.87 5.31 13.33
N GLY A 73 -21.23 5.00 12.08
CA GLY A 73 -22.45 5.48 11.44
C GLY A 73 -22.35 6.83 10.71
N ASP A 74 -21.23 7.54 10.79
CA ASP A 74 -21.05 8.83 10.11
C ASP A 74 -20.69 8.68 8.62
N GLY A 75 -21.08 9.68 7.83
CA GLY A 75 -20.69 9.79 6.42
C GLY A 75 -19.18 10.03 6.26
N LYS A 76 -18.67 9.80 5.05
CA LYS A 76 -17.23 9.96 4.73
C LYS A 76 -16.78 11.41 4.63
N TRP A 77 -17.73 12.30 4.39
CA TRP A 77 -17.58 13.73 4.18
C TRP A 77 -18.86 14.42 4.62
N SER A 78 -18.75 15.72 4.86
CA SER A 78 -19.86 16.63 5.09
C SER A 78 -19.91 17.63 3.95
N VAL A 79 -21.11 18.06 3.56
CA VAL A 79 -21.33 19.12 2.57
C VAL A 79 -22.28 20.15 3.17
N GLU A 80 -21.82 21.39 3.24
CA GLU A 80 -22.60 22.54 3.66
C GLU A 80 -22.92 23.42 2.45
N GLU A 81 -24.18 23.88 2.34
CA GLU A 81 -24.64 24.70 1.23
C GLU A 81 -24.99 26.12 1.69
N PHE A 82 -24.43 27.10 1.00
CA PHE A 82 -24.65 28.53 1.22
C PHE A 82 -25.38 29.12 0.03
N ARG A 83 -26.31 30.04 0.30
CA ARG A 83 -27.11 30.68 -0.75
C ARG A 83 -26.26 31.57 -1.67
N ASN A 84 -25.20 32.17 -1.13
CA ASN A 84 -24.23 32.97 -1.86
C ASN A 84 -22.88 33.02 -1.11
N LEU A 85 -21.83 33.45 -1.80
CA LEU A 85 -20.46 33.50 -1.28
C LEU A 85 -20.30 34.46 -0.08
N GLY A 86 -21.10 35.53 -0.01
CA GLY A 86 -21.00 36.52 1.05
C GLY A 86 -21.57 36.06 2.41
N GLN A 87 -22.24 34.91 2.45
CA GLN A 87 -22.77 34.30 3.66
C GLN A 87 -21.87 33.20 4.24
N VAL A 88 -20.72 32.95 3.62
CA VAL A 88 -19.77 31.93 4.09
C VAL A 88 -19.04 32.49 5.29
N ASP A 89 -19.41 31.99 6.47
CA ASP A 89 -18.77 32.31 7.75
C ASP A 89 -18.24 31.03 8.38
N VAL A 90 -17.13 30.54 7.82
CA VAL A 90 -16.48 29.30 8.26
C VAL A 90 -15.09 29.62 8.78
N ASN A 91 -14.84 29.34 10.05
CA ASN A 91 -13.49 29.40 10.62
C ASN A 91 -12.68 28.17 10.17
N CYS A 92 -12.07 28.26 8.99
CA CYS A 92 -11.38 27.12 8.39
C CYS A 92 -10.28 26.55 9.28
N ASP A 93 -9.57 27.40 10.03
CA ASP A 93 -8.45 26.95 10.85
C ASP A 93 -8.91 26.14 12.07
N GLU A 94 -10.05 26.50 12.65
CA GLU A 94 -10.70 25.73 13.72
C GLU A 94 -11.24 24.40 13.20
N LEU A 95 -11.99 24.44 12.09
CA LEU A 95 -12.56 23.24 11.47
C LEU A 95 -11.46 22.23 11.05
N ILE A 96 -10.36 22.70 10.46
CA ILE A 96 -9.22 21.83 10.10
C ILE A 96 -8.62 21.17 11.35
N ARG A 97 -8.45 21.92 12.45
CA ARG A 97 -7.91 21.36 13.70
C ARG A 97 -8.83 20.30 14.30
N GLU A 98 -10.14 20.52 14.25
CA GLU A 98 -11.12 19.54 14.72
C GLU A 98 -11.09 18.26 13.88
N ILE A 99 -11.03 18.40 12.55
CA ILE A 99 -10.92 17.26 11.63
C ILE A 99 -9.62 16.49 11.87
N GLU A 100 -8.47 17.18 11.91
CA GLU A 100 -7.17 16.52 12.16
C GLU A 100 -7.14 15.82 13.52
N SER A 101 -7.70 16.46 14.57
CA SER A 101 -7.79 15.85 15.90
C SER A 101 -8.69 14.62 15.91
N GLY A 102 -9.82 14.67 15.20
CA GLY A 102 -10.71 13.52 15.04
C GLY A 102 -10.06 12.38 14.25
N LEU A 103 -9.33 12.69 13.18
CA LEU A 103 -8.58 11.70 12.39
C LEU A 103 -7.46 11.06 13.23
N GLU A 104 -6.75 11.86 14.02
CA GLU A 104 -5.69 11.37 14.91
C GLU A 104 -6.27 10.40 15.95
N LYS A 105 -7.38 10.79 16.59
CA LYS A 105 -8.07 9.94 17.56
C LYS A 105 -8.51 8.61 16.93
N SER A 106 -9.21 8.66 15.79
CA SER A 106 -9.70 7.47 15.09
C SER A 106 -8.55 6.55 14.65
N TYR A 107 -7.45 7.12 14.16
CA TYR A 107 -6.25 6.37 13.77
C TYR A 107 -5.68 5.54 14.93
N PHE A 108 -5.52 6.15 16.12
CA PHE A 108 -5.00 5.45 17.29
C PHE A 108 -6.01 4.47 17.90
N GLU A 109 -7.31 4.76 17.84
CA GLU A 109 -8.37 3.83 18.28
C GLU A 109 -8.41 2.55 17.45
N GLN A 110 -8.08 2.63 16.16
CA GLN A 110 -7.97 1.48 15.25
C GLN A 110 -6.64 0.73 15.39
N GLY A 111 -5.82 1.04 16.40
CA GLY A 111 -4.54 0.39 16.68
C GLY A 111 -3.36 1.00 15.92
N GLY A 112 -3.55 2.14 15.25
CA GLY A 112 -2.51 2.93 14.62
C GLY A 112 -1.34 3.22 15.56
N ASP A 113 -0.16 3.40 14.98
CA ASP A 113 1.09 3.50 15.71
C ASP A 113 1.99 4.54 15.03
N LYS A 114 2.73 5.33 15.81
CA LYS A 114 3.58 6.40 15.27
C LYS A 114 4.81 5.84 14.54
N ASP A 115 5.29 4.69 14.96
CA ASP A 115 6.54 4.08 14.49
C ASP A 115 6.30 2.92 13.52
N ARG A 116 5.08 2.37 13.48
CA ARG A 116 4.71 1.27 12.58
C ARG A 116 3.85 1.75 11.41
N GLU A 117 4.06 1.12 10.26
CA GLU A 117 3.35 1.46 9.04
C GLU A 117 1.91 0.92 9.09
N GLY A 118 0.92 1.80 8.96
CA GLY A 118 -0.50 1.45 8.87
C GLY A 118 -0.88 0.92 7.49
N VAL A 119 -1.53 -0.24 7.44
CA VAL A 119 -1.88 -0.94 6.19
C VAL A 119 -3.34 -1.39 6.17
N MET A 120 -3.87 -1.50 4.95
CA MET A 120 -5.19 -2.08 4.67
C MET A 120 -4.98 -3.40 3.91
N LEU A 121 -5.61 -4.48 4.38
CA LEU A 121 -5.50 -5.79 3.73
C LEU A 121 -6.64 -6.01 2.74
N VAL A 122 -6.33 -6.62 1.60
CA VAL A 122 -7.28 -6.90 0.52
C VAL A 122 -7.32 -8.41 0.27
N GLY A 123 -8.42 -9.03 0.68
CA GLY A 123 -8.72 -10.44 0.46
C GLY A 123 -9.46 -10.67 -0.85
N PHE A 124 -9.13 -11.76 -1.53
CA PHE A 124 -9.79 -12.15 -2.78
C PHE A 124 -10.05 -13.66 -2.80
N SER A 125 -11.27 -14.06 -3.19
CA SER A 125 -11.59 -15.47 -3.47
C SER A 125 -12.42 -15.61 -4.73
N THR A 126 -12.24 -16.73 -5.42
CA THR A 126 -13.03 -17.11 -6.59
C THR A 126 -14.27 -17.93 -6.27
N LYS A 127 -14.34 -18.50 -5.06
CA LYS A 127 -15.42 -19.42 -4.65
C LYS A 127 -16.23 -18.85 -3.50
N PHE A 128 -15.65 -18.82 -2.31
CA PHE A 128 -16.35 -18.48 -1.08
C PHE A 128 -15.66 -17.34 -0.34
N ARG A 129 -16.46 -16.44 0.21
CA ARG A 129 -15.97 -15.33 1.02
C ARG A 129 -15.17 -15.81 2.24
N SER A 130 -15.62 -16.89 2.88
CA SER A 130 -14.98 -17.48 4.05
C SER A 130 -13.52 -17.89 3.81
N GLU A 131 -13.18 -18.39 2.62
CA GLU A 131 -11.79 -18.74 2.26
C GLU A 131 -10.89 -17.49 2.25
N ALA A 132 -11.40 -16.37 1.73
CA ALA A 132 -10.65 -15.11 1.73
C ALA A 132 -10.53 -14.52 3.14
N GLU A 133 -11.55 -14.67 3.98
CA GLU A 133 -11.53 -14.21 5.37
C GLU A 133 -10.54 -15.00 6.22
N GLU A 134 -10.49 -16.33 6.07
CA GLU A 134 -9.50 -17.19 6.73
C GLU A 134 -8.07 -16.85 6.30
N SER A 135 -7.85 -16.72 5.00
CA SER A 135 -6.54 -16.35 4.45
C SER A 135 -6.11 -14.94 4.86
N LEU A 136 -7.05 -14.01 5.03
CA LEU A 136 -6.78 -12.68 5.56
C LEU A 136 -6.33 -12.67 7.02
N GLU A 137 -6.86 -13.56 7.87
CA GLU A 137 -6.41 -13.65 9.27
C GLU A 137 -4.96 -14.16 9.34
N GLU A 138 -4.58 -15.08 8.44
CA GLU A 138 -3.18 -15.46 8.26
C GLU A 138 -2.34 -14.27 7.77
N LEU A 139 -2.80 -13.55 6.73
CA LEU A 139 -2.09 -12.38 6.19
C LEU A 139 -1.90 -11.28 7.23
N LYS A 140 -2.88 -11.08 8.11
CA LYS A 140 -2.79 -10.16 9.24
C LYS A 140 -1.69 -10.56 10.21
N SER A 141 -1.57 -11.85 10.54
CA SER A 141 -0.47 -12.37 11.35
C SER A 141 0.89 -12.13 10.67
N LEU A 142 0.98 -12.36 9.35
CA LEU A 142 2.20 -12.06 8.58
C LEU A 142 2.55 -10.57 8.59
N ALA A 143 1.56 -9.69 8.44
CA ALA A 143 1.75 -8.24 8.48
C ALA A 143 2.29 -7.78 9.85
N GLN A 144 1.80 -8.39 10.94
CA GLN A 144 2.31 -8.13 12.28
C GLN A 144 3.77 -8.58 12.44
N SER A 145 4.15 -9.77 11.97
CA SER A 145 5.57 -10.22 11.94
C SER A 145 6.47 -9.30 11.09
N ALA A 146 5.88 -8.61 10.09
CA ALA A 146 6.57 -7.59 9.29
C ALA A 146 6.62 -6.20 9.95
N ASN A 147 6.17 -6.05 11.21
CA ASN A 147 6.09 -4.79 11.95
C ASN A 147 5.15 -3.76 11.31
N LYS A 148 4.00 -4.23 10.80
CA LYS A 148 2.94 -3.40 10.23
C LYS A 148 1.69 -3.43 11.12
N VAL A 149 0.91 -2.37 11.09
CA VAL A 149 -0.38 -2.26 11.80
C VAL A 149 -1.50 -2.40 10.79
N VAL A 150 -2.36 -3.39 10.99
CA VAL A 150 -3.54 -3.59 10.15
C VAL A 150 -4.67 -2.71 10.65
N LEU A 151 -5.00 -1.67 9.88
CA LEU A 151 -6.03 -0.67 10.19
C LEU A 151 -7.41 -1.04 9.63
N GLY A 152 -7.45 -2.01 8.72
CA GLY A 152 -8.69 -2.50 8.15
C GLY A 152 -8.45 -3.67 7.20
N THR A 153 -9.55 -4.31 6.84
CA THR A 153 -9.57 -5.37 5.84
C THR A 153 -10.76 -5.18 4.91
N THR A 154 -10.60 -5.57 3.66
CA THR A 154 -11.69 -5.59 2.67
C THR A 154 -11.61 -6.88 1.87
N VAL A 155 -12.76 -7.44 1.52
CA VAL A 155 -12.85 -8.74 0.83
C VAL A 155 -13.71 -8.62 -0.40
N GLN A 156 -13.22 -9.17 -1.50
CA GLN A 156 -13.97 -9.31 -2.74
C GLN A 156 -14.04 -10.76 -3.20
N THR A 157 -15.25 -11.23 -3.51
CA THR A 157 -15.48 -12.54 -4.11
C THR A 157 -15.95 -12.39 -5.56
N ARG A 158 -15.21 -12.98 -6.51
CA ARG A 158 -15.57 -12.97 -7.95
C ARG A 158 -15.13 -14.24 -8.64
N LYS A 159 -15.97 -14.80 -9.52
CA LYS A 159 -15.66 -16.05 -10.27
C LYS A 159 -14.33 -16.01 -11.03
N MET A 160 -13.98 -14.85 -11.59
CA MET A 160 -12.71 -14.62 -12.27
C MET A 160 -12.08 -13.32 -11.79
N PRO A 161 -10.76 -13.30 -11.59
CA PRO A 161 -10.04 -12.08 -11.24
C PRO A 161 -10.12 -11.07 -12.37
N ASP A 162 -10.25 -9.80 -12.01
CA ASP A 162 -10.13 -8.71 -12.97
C ASP A 162 -8.68 -8.63 -13.48
N PRO A 163 -8.45 -8.68 -14.81
CA PRO A 163 -7.10 -8.70 -15.35
C PRO A 163 -6.32 -7.42 -15.07
N ARG A 164 -7.01 -6.31 -14.78
CA ARG A 164 -6.40 -5.01 -14.52
C ARG A 164 -6.31 -4.69 -13.02
N TYR A 165 -7.31 -5.05 -12.23
CA TYR A 165 -7.40 -4.60 -10.83
C TYR A 165 -7.57 -5.73 -9.80
N LEU A 166 -7.58 -7.00 -10.20
CA LEU A 166 -7.92 -8.18 -9.40
C LEU A 166 -9.36 -8.16 -8.84
N ILE A 167 -9.66 -7.21 -7.95
CA ILE A 167 -10.97 -7.00 -7.31
C ILE A 167 -11.94 -6.20 -8.18
N GLY A 168 -11.43 -5.49 -9.20
CA GLY A 168 -12.20 -4.65 -10.11
C GLY A 168 -12.21 -3.18 -9.70
N LYS A 169 -12.50 -2.29 -10.66
CA LYS A 169 -12.35 -0.83 -10.48
C LYS A 169 -13.21 -0.27 -9.33
N GLY A 170 -14.49 -0.62 -9.28
CA GLY A 170 -15.40 -0.11 -8.24
C GLY A 170 -14.94 -0.50 -6.83
N LYS A 171 -14.66 -1.80 -6.62
CA LYS A 171 -14.19 -2.28 -5.32
C LYS A 171 -12.83 -1.73 -4.93
N LEU A 172 -11.95 -1.52 -5.91
CA LEU A 172 -10.68 -0.85 -5.67
C LEU A 172 -10.89 0.60 -5.20
N GLY A 173 -11.80 1.35 -5.82
CA GLY A 173 -12.15 2.71 -5.38
C GLY A 173 -12.67 2.74 -3.94
N GLU A 174 -13.56 1.82 -3.58
CA GLU A 174 -14.03 1.66 -2.19
C GLU A 174 -12.87 1.39 -1.22
N ALA A 175 -11.98 0.45 -1.57
CA ALA A 175 -10.83 0.07 -0.74
C ALA A 175 -9.83 1.21 -0.56
N ILE A 176 -9.55 1.99 -1.61
CA ILE A 176 -8.67 3.17 -1.54
C ILE A 176 -9.29 4.21 -0.62
N LEU A 177 -10.58 4.47 -0.78
CA LEU A 177 -11.32 5.44 0.02
C LEU A 177 -11.29 5.04 1.50
N GLU A 178 -11.63 3.79 1.82
CA GLU A 178 -11.53 3.24 3.18
C GLU A 178 -10.11 3.35 3.74
N ALA A 179 -9.09 2.96 2.96
CA ALA A 179 -7.69 3.05 3.36
C ALA A 179 -7.25 4.48 3.71
N LYS A 180 -7.64 5.48 2.89
CA LYS A 180 -7.31 6.90 3.13
C LYS A 180 -8.01 7.47 4.36
N GLN A 181 -9.23 7.01 4.64
CA GLN A 181 -10.00 7.41 5.81
C GLN A 181 -9.37 6.91 7.11
N VAL A 182 -8.98 5.64 7.15
CA VAL A 182 -8.32 5.05 8.32
C VAL A 182 -6.85 5.45 8.44
N GLY A 183 -6.29 6.17 7.46
CA GLY A 183 -4.89 6.60 7.45
C GLY A 183 -3.89 5.51 7.08
N ALA A 184 -4.33 4.45 6.38
CA ALA A 184 -3.44 3.45 5.82
C ALA A 184 -2.61 4.04 4.67
N ARG A 185 -1.31 3.71 4.64
CA ARG A 185 -0.36 4.15 3.61
C ARG A 185 -0.17 3.13 2.49
N LYS A 186 -0.56 1.88 2.75
CA LYS A 186 -0.28 0.74 1.89
C LYS A 186 -1.48 -0.20 1.81
N LEU A 187 -1.74 -0.70 0.60
CA LEU A 187 -2.66 -1.82 0.36
C LEU A 187 -1.84 -3.11 0.23
N ILE A 188 -2.18 -4.13 1.02
CA ILE A 188 -1.57 -5.46 0.93
C ILE A 188 -2.59 -6.46 0.40
N PHE A 189 -2.33 -6.99 -0.79
CA PHE A 189 -3.16 -8.00 -1.43
C PHE A 189 -2.75 -9.41 -1.00
N ASP A 190 -3.72 -10.22 -0.62
CA ASP A 190 -3.49 -11.60 -0.16
C ASP A 190 -3.06 -12.56 -1.29
N VAL A 191 -3.22 -12.15 -2.54
CA VAL A 191 -2.85 -12.94 -3.73
C VAL A 191 -1.73 -12.23 -4.48
N GLU A 192 -0.81 -13.00 -5.07
CA GLU A 192 0.25 -12.44 -5.91
C GLU A 192 -0.35 -11.65 -7.08
N LEU A 193 0.10 -10.41 -7.23
CA LEU A 193 -0.33 -9.52 -8.30
C LEU A 193 0.55 -9.69 -9.53
N THR A 194 -0.08 -9.66 -10.71
CA THR A 194 0.64 -9.56 -11.97
C THR A 194 1.30 -8.18 -12.12
N PRO A 195 2.38 -8.04 -12.91
CA PRO A 195 3.00 -6.73 -13.17
C PRO A 195 2.03 -5.68 -13.71
N ALA A 196 1.06 -6.10 -14.54
CA ALA A 196 0.04 -5.21 -15.09
C ALA A 196 -0.96 -4.74 -14.03
N GLN A 197 -1.33 -5.61 -13.09
CA GLN A 197 -2.20 -5.26 -11.96
C GLN A 197 -1.49 -4.31 -10.99
N VAL A 198 -0.25 -4.60 -10.58
CA VAL A 198 0.52 -3.71 -9.71
C VAL A 198 0.59 -2.31 -10.30
N LYS A 199 0.93 -2.20 -11.60
CA LYS A 199 0.97 -0.91 -12.29
C LYS A 199 -0.39 -0.23 -12.29
N SER A 200 -1.44 -0.92 -12.75
CA SER A 200 -2.77 -0.31 -12.89
C SER A 200 -3.38 0.11 -11.56
N ILE A 201 -3.14 -0.65 -10.49
CA ILE A 201 -3.58 -0.31 -9.14
C ILE A 201 -2.80 0.90 -8.65
N SER A 202 -1.47 0.92 -8.81
CA SER A 202 -0.61 2.06 -8.43
C SER A 202 -0.99 3.34 -9.18
N ASP A 203 -1.29 3.25 -10.48
CA ASP A 203 -1.71 4.41 -11.28
C ASP A 203 -3.09 4.97 -10.83
N GLU A 204 -3.92 4.17 -10.15
CA GLU A 204 -5.24 4.57 -9.63
C GLU A 204 -5.19 4.96 -8.14
N THR A 205 -4.08 4.68 -7.44
CA THR A 205 -3.96 4.92 -6.01
C THR A 205 -2.68 5.64 -5.62
N ASN A 206 -2.82 6.70 -4.82
CA ASN A 206 -1.70 7.36 -4.15
C ASN A 206 -1.30 6.60 -2.87
N LEU A 207 -1.34 5.27 -2.88
CA LEU A 207 -0.95 4.37 -1.80
C LEU A 207 0.13 3.42 -2.30
N GLU A 208 1.00 2.96 -1.40
CA GLU A 208 1.91 1.88 -1.78
C GLU A 208 1.13 0.57 -1.98
N VAL A 209 1.47 -0.18 -3.03
CA VAL A 209 0.84 -1.46 -3.32
C VAL A 209 1.82 -2.58 -3.04
N MET A 210 1.39 -3.55 -2.24
CA MET A 210 2.15 -4.74 -1.88
C MET A 210 1.28 -5.98 -2.06
N ASP A 211 1.89 -7.13 -2.34
CA ASP A 211 1.21 -8.41 -2.33
C ASP A 211 1.81 -9.38 -1.30
N ARG A 212 1.15 -10.54 -1.13
CA ARG A 212 1.57 -11.57 -0.17
C ARG A 212 3.01 -12.02 -0.39
N THR A 213 3.44 -12.16 -1.63
CA THR A 213 4.81 -12.59 -1.97
C THR A 213 5.83 -11.54 -1.50
N GLN A 214 5.58 -10.25 -1.74
CA GLN A 214 6.43 -9.17 -1.25
C GLN A 214 6.47 -9.09 0.28
N LEU A 215 5.32 -9.27 0.94
CA LEU A 215 5.25 -9.29 2.40
C LEU A 215 6.10 -10.42 2.99
N ILE A 216 6.00 -11.63 2.43
CA ILE A 216 6.81 -12.78 2.85
C ILE A 216 8.30 -12.50 2.66
N LEU A 217 8.68 -11.90 1.53
CA LEU A 217 10.08 -11.51 1.28
C LEU A 217 10.57 -10.43 2.26
N GLU A 218 9.71 -9.51 2.70
CA GLU A 218 10.03 -8.52 3.73
C GLU A 218 10.26 -9.20 5.10
N ILE A 219 9.40 -10.14 5.48
CA ILE A 219 9.58 -10.95 6.70
C ILE A 219 10.91 -11.71 6.64
N PHE A 220 11.21 -12.38 5.53
CA PHE A 220 12.48 -13.08 5.39
C PHE A 220 13.68 -12.15 5.44
N ALA A 221 13.58 -10.94 4.88
CA ALA A 221 14.65 -9.95 4.97
C ALA A 221 14.93 -9.53 6.41
N ARG A 222 13.87 -9.38 7.22
CA ARG A 222 13.98 -9.07 8.66
C ARG A 222 14.63 -10.23 9.45
N HIS A 223 14.30 -11.47 9.11
CA HIS A 223 14.79 -12.65 9.82
C HIS A 223 16.15 -13.18 9.33
N ALA A 224 16.63 -12.74 8.17
CA ALA A 224 17.88 -13.20 7.59
C ALA A 224 19.11 -12.68 8.38
N THR A 225 19.59 -13.49 9.33
CA THR A 225 20.78 -13.17 10.15
C THR A 225 22.09 -13.57 9.46
N THR A 226 22.11 -14.72 8.78
CA THR A 226 23.30 -15.25 8.13
C THR A 226 23.59 -14.54 6.80
N ALA A 227 24.88 -14.44 6.44
CA ALA A 227 25.28 -13.86 5.14
C ALA A 227 24.58 -14.56 3.96
N GLU A 228 24.53 -15.89 3.99
CA GLU A 228 23.86 -16.68 2.96
C GLU A 228 22.35 -16.44 2.90
N GLY A 229 21.68 -16.37 4.06
CA GLY A 229 20.25 -16.05 4.11
C GLY A 229 19.98 -14.66 3.52
N LYS A 230 20.81 -13.66 3.85
CA LYS A 230 20.70 -12.31 3.29
C LYS A 230 20.86 -12.30 1.78
N LEU A 231 21.81 -13.07 1.24
CA LEU A 231 22.02 -13.21 -0.21
C LEU A 231 20.81 -13.87 -0.90
N GLN A 232 20.28 -14.95 -0.33
CA GLN A 232 19.11 -15.66 -0.87
C GLN A 232 17.86 -14.77 -0.90
N VAL A 233 17.60 -14.03 0.18
CA VAL A 233 16.45 -13.11 0.23
C VAL A 233 16.63 -11.99 -0.78
N LYS A 234 17.81 -11.39 -0.87
CA LYS A 234 18.10 -10.34 -1.86
C LYS A 234 17.94 -10.85 -3.29
N LEU A 235 18.40 -12.07 -3.58
CA LEU A 235 18.21 -12.72 -4.87
C LEU A 235 16.72 -12.89 -5.19
N ALA A 236 15.93 -13.38 -4.22
CA ALA A 236 14.49 -13.56 -4.39
C ALA A 236 13.77 -12.23 -4.63
N GLN A 237 14.12 -11.17 -3.89
CA GLN A 237 13.60 -9.83 -4.11
C GLN A 237 13.92 -9.31 -5.51
N PHE A 238 15.16 -9.48 -6.00
CA PHE A 238 15.50 -9.07 -7.36
C PHE A 238 14.76 -9.87 -8.43
N LYS A 239 14.64 -11.19 -8.28
CA LYS A 239 13.88 -12.04 -9.22
C LYS A 239 12.41 -11.66 -9.26
N TYR A 240 11.82 -11.34 -8.11
CA TYR A 240 10.42 -10.94 -8.01
C TYR A 240 10.17 -9.54 -8.60
N ASN A 241 11.06 -8.57 -8.31
CA ASN A 241 10.90 -7.18 -8.72
C ASN A 241 11.26 -6.95 -10.20
N LEU A 242 12.24 -7.67 -10.76
CA LEU A 242 12.71 -7.48 -12.13
C LEU A 242 11.60 -7.44 -13.20
N PRO A 243 10.65 -8.41 -13.26
CA PRO A 243 9.55 -8.36 -14.23
C PRO A 243 8.53 -7.24 -13.93
N ARG A 244 8.54 -6.68 -12.72
CA ARG A 244 7.59 -5.66 -12.23
C ARG A 244 8.09 -4.22 -12.37
N LEU A 245 9.35 -4.02 -12.79
CA LEU A 245 9.91 -2.70 -13.12
C LEU A 245 9.33 -2.07 -14.40
N VAL A 246 8.55 -2.82 -15.18
CA VAL A 246 8.08 -2.47 -16.52
C VAL A 246 7.09 -1.29 -16.54
N GLY A 247 6.54 -0.88 -15.39
CA GLY A 247 5.52 0.18 -15.32
C GLY A 247 6.00 1.58 -14.94
N ARG A 248 7.10 1.73 -14.18
CA ARG A 248 7.53 3.00 -13.56
C ARG A 248 8.15 4.04 -14.51
N GLY A 249 8.21 3.74 -15.80
CA GLY A 249 8.86 4.58 -16.80
C GLY A 249 7.97 5.68 -17.38
N VAL A 250 6.66 5.55 -17.22
CA VAL A 250 5.69 6.49 -17.80
C VAL A 250 5.75 7.85 -17.09
N GLU A 251 5.96 7.88 -15.76
CA GLU A 251 6.20 9.10 -14.99
C GLU A 251 7.50 9.82 -15.41
N LEU A 252 8.53 9.07 -15.81
CA LEU A 252 9.80 9.63 -16.32
C LEU A 252 9.75 10.04 -17.81
N SER A 253 8.69 9.67 -18.53
CA SER A 253 8.58 9.82 -19.99
C SER A 253 7.91 11.12 -20.44
N GLN A 254 7.23 11.86 -19.54
CA GLN A 254 6.48 13.06 -19.94
C GLN A 254 7.36 14.28 -20.24
N LEU A 255 8.67 14.23 -19.95
CA LEU A 255 9.62 15.30 -20.27
C LEU A 255 10.23 15.24 -21.69
N GLY A 256 9.96 14.19 -22.47
CA GLY A 256 10.68 13.91 -23.73
C GLY A 256 9.78 13.71 -24.93
N GLY A 257 9.00 14.72 -25.31
CA GLY A 257 8.23 14.72 -26.55
C GLY A 257 9.13 14.78 -27.79
N GLY A 258 9.27 13.68 -28.52
CA GLY A 258 10.02 13.64 -29.78
C GLY A 258 9.79 12.33 -30.53
N ILE A 259 9.20 12.42 -31.72
CA ILE A 259 8.88 11.31 -32.63
C ILE A 259 10.17 10.53 -32.96
N GLY A 260 10.21 9.24 -32.60
CA GLY A 260 11.15 8.26 -33.18
C GLY A 260 12.35 7.82 -32.33
N THR A 261 12.53 8.31 -31.10
CA THR A 261 13.61 7.83 -30.21
C THR A 261 13.08 7.42 -28.84
N ARG A 262 13.46 6.21 -28.37
CA ARG A 262 13.19 5.73 -27.01
C ARG A 262 13.50 6.81 -25.98
N GLY A 263 12.51 7.18 -25.16
CA GLY A 263 12.59 8.30 -24.24
C GLY A 263 13.65 8.12 -23.14
N PRO A 264 14.12 9.21 -22.50
CA PRO A 264 15.11 9.16 -21.43
C PRO A 264 14.68 8.28 -20.24
N GLY A 265 13.38 8.20 -19.93
CA GLY A 265 12.83 7.31 -18.91
C GLY A 265 12.96 5.82 -19.25
N GLU A 266 12.69 5.44 -20.50
CA GLU A 266 12.84 4.05 -20.96
C GLU A 266 14.30 3.59 -20.94
N LYS A 267 15.24 4.48 -21.31
CA LYS A 267 16.68 4.18 -21.22
C LYS A 267 17.12 3.94 -19.78
N LYS A 268 16.70 4.79 -18.83
CA LYS A 268 17.00 4.62 -17.40
C LYS A 268 16.47 3.30 -16.85
N LEU A 269 15.24 2.93 -17.20
CA LEU A 269 14.66 1.64 -16.80
C LEU A 269 15.42 0.45 -17.38
N GLU A 270 15.81 0.51 -18.66
CA GLU A 270 16.54 -0.60 -19.28
C GLU A 270 17.95 -0.74 -18.67
N GLU A 271 18.62 0.37 -18.37
CA GLU A 271 19.87 0.36 -17.61
C GLU A 271 19.70 -0.26 -16.21
N GLU A 272 18.64 0.12 -15.49
CA GLU A 272 18.32 -0.43 -14.18
C GLU A 272 18.09 -1.95 -14.26
N ARG A 273 17.30 -2.42 -15.24
CA ARG A 273 17.10 -3.86 -15.48
C ARG A 273 18.41 -4.57 -15.77
N ARG A 274 19.27 -3.98 -16.60
CA ARG A 274 20.59 -4.57 -16.92
C ARG A 274 21.45 -4.67 -15.66
N ARG A 275 21.41 -3.66 -14.77
CA ARG A 275 22.10 -3.71 -13.47
C ARG A 275 21.54 -4.82 -12.59
N ILE A 276 20.22 -4.94 -12.48
CA ILE A 276 19.57 -5.96 -11.65
C ILE A 276 19.86 -7.38 -12.17
N ARG A 277 19.83 -7.60 -13.49
CA ARG A 277 20.24 -8.88 -14.10
C ARG A 277 21.68 -9.25 -13.74
N LYS A 278 22.62 -8.30 -13.89
CA LYS A 278 24.02 -8.54 -13.48
C LYS A 278 24.13 -8.87 -11.99
N GLN A 279 23.35 -8.20 -11.13
CA GLN A 279 23.33 -8.49 -9.70
C GLN A 279 22.77 -9.88 -9.41
N ILE A 280 21.72 -10.31 -10.11
CA ILE A 280 21.20 -11.68 -10.04
C ILE A 280 22.31 -12.68 -10.38
N ASP A 281 23.01 -12.51 -11.51
CA ASP A 281 24.07 -13.42 -11.93
C ASP A 281 25.21 -13.52 -10.90
N LEU A 282 25.56 -12.39 -10.26
CA LEU A 282 26.58 -12.34 -9.21
C LEU A 282 26.12 -13.08 -7.94
N LEU A 283 24.90 -12.80 -7.48
CA LEU A 283 24.32 -13.43 -6.29
C LEU A 283 24.16 -14.95 -6.48
N GLU A 284 23.74 -15.40 -7.67
CA GLU A 284 23.63 -16.83 -7.98
C GLU A 284 24.98 -17.54 -7.92
N LYS A 285 26.05 -16.90 -8.43
CA LYS A 285 27.41 -17.44 -8.34
C LYS A 285 27.89 -17.52 -6.89
N GLU A 286 27.65 -16.49 -6.10
CA GLU A 286 28.04 -16.43 -4.68
C GLU A 286 27.31 -17.50 -3.86
N ILE A 287 25.99 -17.65 -4.05
CA ILE A 287 25.18 -18.70 -3.43
C ILE A 287 25.66 -20.10 -3.85
N SER A 288 26.02 -20.30 -5.12
CA SER A 288 26.57 -21.57 -5.59
C SER A 288 27.87 -21.95 -4.88
N GLN A 289 28.76 -20.98 -4.65
CA GLN A 289 30.01 -21.20 -3.91
C GLN A 289 29.75 -21.55 -2.44
N LEU A 290 28.78 -20.87 -1.80
CA LEU A 290 28.37 -21.16 -0.42
C LEU A 290 27.76 -22.57 -0.29
N SER A 291 26.93 -22.99 -1.24
CA SER A 291 26.35 -24.32 -1.29
C SER A 291 27.42 -25.42 -1.33
N LYS A 292 28.47 -25.26 -2.14
CA LYS A 292 29.61 -26.20 -2.19
C LYS A 292 30.34 -26.30 -0.84
N ARG A 293 30.46 -25.18 -0.12
CA ARG A 293 31.08 -25.17 1.23
C ARG A 293 30.20 -25.88 2.26
N ARG A 294 28.88 -25.72 2.18
CA ARG A 294 27.92 -26.45 3.03
C ARG A 294 27.97 -27.96 2.80
N GLU A 295 28.06 -28.39 1.55
CA GLU A 295 28.13 -29.81 1.19
C GLU A 295 29.33 -30.50 1.84
N ARG A 296 30.54 -29.92 1.72
CA ARG A 296 31.75 -30.41 2.41
C ARG A 296 31.60 -30.49 3.93
N THR A 297 30.87 -29.54 4.53
CA THR A 297 30.62 -29.54 5.98
C THR A 297 29.64 -30.66 6.37
N ARG A 298 28.65 -30.93 5.50
CA ARG A 298 27.66 -31.99 5.70
C ARG A 298 28.28 -33.38 5.54
N GLU A 299 29.20 -33.56 4.60
CA GLU A 299 29.99 -34.80 4.43
C GLU A 299 30.75 -35.14 5.71
N LYS A 300 31.51 -34.18 6.27
CA LYS A 300 32.21 -34.38 7.55
C LYS A 300 31.28 -34.75 8.71
N ARG A 301 30.09 -34.15 8.78
CA ARG A 301 29.10 -34.48 9.83
C ARG A 301 28.53 -35.90 9.65
N LYS A 302 28.30 -36.34 8.41
CA LYS A 302 27.90 -37.73 8.12
C LYS A 302 28.97 -38.72 8.57
N GLU A 303 30.25 -38.40 8.36
CA GLU A 303 31.37 -39.23 8.82
C GLU A 303 31.43 -39.35 10.34
N THR A 304 31.06 -38.30 11.09
CA THR A 304 31.04 -38.32 12.56
C THR A 304 29.85 -39.03 13.21
N GLY A 305 28.87 -39.49 12.42
CA GLY A 305 27.72 -40.26 12.93
C GLY A 305 26.70 -39.48 13.78
N ILE A 306 26.76 -38.14 13.80
CA ILE A 306 25.84 -37.31 14.59
C ILE A 306 24.46 -37.23 13.90
N PRO A 307 23.36 -37.65 14.55
CA PRO A 307 22.02 -37.57 13.96
C PRO A 307 21.61 -36.10 13.78
N THR A 308 21.06 -35.78 12.60
CA THR A 308 20.55 -34.43 12.29
C THR A 308 19.03 -34.46 12.26
N ILE A 309 18.39 -33.64 13.09
CA ILE A 309 16.92 -33.52 13.17
C ILE A 309 16.54 -32.12 12.69
N THR A 310 15.53 -32.03 11.83
CA THR A 310 15.01 -30.76 11.30
C THR A 310 13.53 -30.63 11.63
N PHE A 311 13.12 -29.49 12.18
CA PHE A 311 11.72 -29.17 12.41
C PHE A 311 11.13 -28.45 11.19
N ILE A 312 9.98 -28.94 10.69
CA ILE A 312 9.24 -28.36 9.56
C ILE A 312 7.78 -28.15 10.00
N GLY A 313 7.14 -27.12 9.49
CA GLY A 313 5.75 -26.77 9.81
C GLY A 313 5.44 -25.33 9.38
N TYR A 314 4.18 -24.90 9.49
CA TYR A 314 3.77 -23.52 9.14
C TYR A 314 4.39 -22.49 10.10
N THR A 315 4.46 -21.22 9.67
CA THR A 315 4.81 -20.09 10.52
C THR A 315 3.86 -20.03 11.72
N ASN A 316 4.39 -19.69 12.89
CA ASN A 316 3.64 -19.62 14.15
C ASN A 316 3.04 -20.94 14.71
N VAL A 317 3.50 -22.12 14.27
CA VAL A 317 3.06 -23.43 14.82
C VAL A 317 3.92 -23.87 16.03
N GLY A 318 4.62 -22.95 16.71
CA GLY A 318 5.41 -23.26 17.91
C GLY A 318 6.71 -24.06 17.66
N LYS A 319 7.24 -24.08 16.42
CA LYS A 319 8.50 -24.77 16.10
C LYS A 319 9.68 -24.28 16.96
N SER A 320 9.81 -22.96 17.14
CA SER A 320 10.85 -22.36 17.98
C SER A 320 10.64 -22.72 19.45
N THR A 321 9.39 -22.75 19.92
CA THR A 321 9.03 -23.15 21.28
C THR A 321 9.44 -24.60 21.58
N LEU A 322 9.14 -25.53 20.67
CA LEU A 322 9.56 -26.93 20.79
C LEU A 322 11.09 -27.07 20.73
N PHE A 323 11.75 -26.35 19.83
CA PHE A 323 13.21 -26.35 19.73
C PHE A 323 13.87 -25.88 21.04
N ASN A 324 13.39 -24.79 21.63
CA ASN A 324 13.91 -24.28 22.90
C ASN A 324 13.67 -25.27 24.04
N ALA A 325 12.48 -25.87 24.13
CA ALA A 325 12.16 -26.86 25.15
C ALA A 325 13.10 -28.09 25.08
N LEU A 326 13.46 -28.54 23.87
CA LEU A 326 14.32 -29.69 23.66
C LEU A 326 15.82 -29.39 23.82
N THR A 327 16.25 -28.16 23.55
CA THR A 327 17.69 -27.81 23.49
C THR A 327 18.15 -26.91 24.64
N GLY A 328 17.23 -26.35 25.43
CA GLY A 328 17.52 -25.31 26.42
C GLY A 328 18.06 -24.02 25.80
N SER A 329 17.89 -23.84 24.48
CA SER A 329 18.37 -22.65 23.77
C SER A 329 17.40 -21.48 23.90
N GLY A 330 17.92 -20.25 23.74
CA GLY A 330 17.15 -19.01 23.77
C GLY A 330 16.80 -18.50 22.37
N VAL A 331 16.36 -19.37 21.45
CA VAL A 331 15.90 -18.91 20.13
C VAL A 331 14.63 -18.09 20.31
N ILE A 332 14.49 -16.96 19.62
CA ILE A 332 13.28 -16.14 19.70
C ILE A 332 12.09 -16.97 19.23
N ALA A 333 11.12 -17.17 20.13
CA ALA A 333 9.81 -17.71 19.82
C ALA A 333 8.84 -16.52 19.72
N GLU A 334 8.28 -16.29 18.53
CA GLU A 334 7.15 -15.38 18.39
C GLU A 334 5.92 -16.08 18.99
N ASN A 335 5.18 -15.35 19.85
CA ASN A 335 3.93 -15.81 20.48
C ASN A 335 2.73 -15.42 19.62
#